data_AF-A0A920J1V9-F1
#
_entry.id   AF-A0A920J1V9-F1
#
_cell.length_a   1.000
_cell.length_b   1.000
_cell.length_c   1.000
_cell.angle_alpha   90.00
_cell.angle_beta   90.00
_cell.angle_gamma   90.00
#
_symmetry.space_group_name_H-M   'P 1'
#
loop_
_entity.id
_entity.type
_entity.pdbx_description
1 polymer ?
#
loop_
_entity_poly.entity_id
_entity_poly.type
_entity_poly.pdbx_seq_one_letter_code
_entity_poly.pdbx_strand_id
1 'polypeptide(L)' 'MSIEDKLKEMGIELKSPPTPVANYIPVQQTGNLIYLSGQGPRDESGNFITEK' A
#
# COMPACT_ATOMS: atom_id res chain seq x y z
N MET A 1 1.89 -21.56 7.25
CA MET A 1 0.94 -20.44 7.36
C MET A 1 1.62 -19.23 6.76
N SER A 2 1.13 -18.76 5.61
CA SER A 2 1.68 -17.61 4.90
C SER A 2 1.13 -16.30 5.50
N ILE A 3 1.74 -15.16 5.18
CA ILE A 3 1.24 -13.84 5.62
C ILE A 3 -0.13 -13.58 4.97
N GLU A 4 -0.29 -14.06 3.74
CA GLU A 4 -1.51 -14.01 2.94
C GLU A 4 -2.65 -14.78 3.62
N ASP A 5 -2.38 -15.92 4.24
CA ASP A 5 -3.40 -16.69 4.98
C ASP A 5 -3.89 -15.92 6.21
N LYS A 6 -2.97 -15.26 6.93
CA LYS A 6 -3.31 -14.45 8.11
C LYS A 6 -4.16 -13.23 7.73
N LEU A 7 -3.83 -12.57 6.63
CA LEU A 7 -4.62 -11.46 6.10
C LEU A 7 -6.04 -11.90 5.74
N LYS A 8 -6.18 -13.06 5.09
CA LYS A 8 -7.48 -13.65 4.75
C LYS A 8 -8.32 -13.98 5.99
N GLU A 9 -7.72 -14.55 7.03
CA GLU A 9 -8.40 -14.86 8.29
C GLU A 9 -8.95 -13.59 8.97
N MET A 10 -8.25 -12.47 8.84
CA MET A 10 -8.67 -11.16 9.33
C MET A 10 -9.71 -10.47 8.42
N GLY A 11 -10.07 -11.07 7.27
CA GLY A 11 -10.95 -10.45 6.28
C GLY A 11 -10.31 -9.26 5.55
N ILE A 12 -8.97 -9.18 5.52
CA ILE A 12 -8.23 -8.08 4.89
C ILE A 12 -7.73 -8.52 3.51
N GLU A 13 -8.12 -7.79 2.48
CA GLU A 13 -7.62 -7.96 1.11
C GLU A 13 -6.62 -6.84 0.76
N LEU A 14 -5.41 -7.22 0.34
CA LEU A 14 -4.43 -6.26 -0.16
C LEU A 14 -4.71 -5.94 -1.62
N LYS A 15 -5.16 -4.71 -1.88
CA LYS A 15 -5.41 -4.22 -3.24
C LYS A 15 -4.11 -3.87 -3.96
N SER A 16 -4.20 -3.81 -5.29
CA SER A 16 -3.10 -3.33 -6.12
C SER A 16 -2.65 -1.94 -5.67
N PRO A 17 -1.33 -1.68 -5.63
CA PRO A 17 -0.83 -0.37 -5.26
C PRO A 17 -1.33 0.67 -6.26
N PRO A 18 -1.75 1.85 -5.78
CA PRO A 18 -2.26 2.92 -6.64
C PRO A 18 -1.12 3.63 -7.36
N THR A 19 -1.49 4.38 -8.39
CA THR A 19 -0.55 5.21 -9.14
C THR A 19 0.05 6.32 -8.25
N PRO A 20 1.34 6.66 -8.44
CA PRO A 20 1.96 7.78 -7.75
C PRO A 20 1.20 9.09 -8.02
N VAL A 21 1.02 9.91 -6.99
CA VAL A 21 0.30 11.20 -7.10
C VAL A 21 1.17 12.28 -7.76
N ALA A 22 2.49 12.09 -7.74
CA ALA A 22 3.47 13.02 -8.26
C ALA A 22 4.72 12.25 -8.75
N ASN A 23 5.74 12.99 -9.19
CA ASN A 23 6.98 12.42 -9.72
C ASN A 23 7.90 11.90 -8.60
N TYR A 24 7.65 10.67 -8.15
CA TYR A 24 8.50 9.95 -7.19
C TYR A 24 8.39 8.44 -7.38
N ILE A 25 9.32 7.69 -6.77
CA ILE A 25 9.36 6.23 -6.80
C ILE A 25 8.62 5.68 -5.57
N PRO A 26 7.54 4.88 -5.71
CA PRO A 26 6.77 4.37 -4.56
C PRO A 26 7.58 3.48 -3.62
N VAL A 27 8.49 2.68 -4.19
CA VAL A 27 9.32 1.73 -3.47
C VAL A 27 10.71 1.68 -4.11
N GLN A 28 11.75 1.83 -3.29
CA GLN A 28 13.14 1.71 -3.72
C GLN A 28 13.87 0.71 -2.84
N GLN A 29 14.56 -0.24 -3.46
CA GLN A 29 15.42 -1.18 -2.75
C GLN A 29 16.89 -0.72 -2.82
N THR A 30 17.62 -0.85 -1.71
CA THR A 30 19.07 -0.65 -1.64
C THR A 30 19.69 -1.78 -0.82
N GLY A 31 20.32 -2.73 -1.51
CA GLY A 31 20.80 -3.97 -0.90
C GLY A 31 19.65 -4.79 -0.33
N ASN A 32 19.68 -5.01 0.99
CA ASN A 32 18.65 -5.71 1.75
C ASN A 32 17.46 -4.80 2.13
N LEU A 33 17.63 -3.48 2.10
CA LEU A 33 16.62 -2.55 2.63
C LEU A 33 15.62 -2.13 1.55
N ILE A 34 14.34 -2.15 1.89
CA ILE A 34 13.23 -1.63 1.07
C ILE A 34 12.70 -0.35 1.72
N TYR A 35 12.76 0.76 0.99
CA TYR A 35 12.23 2.05 1.37
C TYR A 35 10.88 2.28 0.70
N LEU A 36 9.84 2.49 1.51
CA LEU A 36 8.51 2.84 1.05
C LEU A 36 8.33 4.37 1.13
N SER A 37 7.78 4.96 0.07
CA SER A 37 7.23 6.31 0.15
C SER A 37 6.03 6.35 1.09
N GLY A 38 5.65 7.55 1.55
CA GLY A 38 4.49 7.73 2.43
C GLY A 38 3.22 7.13 1.85
N GLN A 39 2.50 6.35 2.67
CA GLN A 39 1.21 5.76 2.32
C GLN A 39 0.10 6.42 3.14
N GLY A 40 -0.79 7.14 2.46
CA GLY A 40 -1.97 7.75 3.08
C GLY A 40 -3.18 6.80 3.07
N PRO A 41 -4.21 7.09 3.88
CA PRO A 41 -5.45 6.33 3.87
C PRO A 41 -6.17 6.49 2.53
N ARG A 42 -6.62 5.35 1.97
CA ARG A 42 -7.37 5.30 0.72
C ARG A 42 -8.63 4.46 0.91
N ASP A 43 -9.67 4.84 0.19
CA ASP A 43 -10.92 4.09 0.16
C ASP A 43 -10.78 2.78 -0.63
N GLU A 44 -11.86 2.03 -0.71
CA GLU A 44 -11.89 0.78 -1.47
C GLU A 44 -11.64 0.96 -2.96
N SER A 45 -11.86 2.15 -3.50
CA SER A 45 -11.65 2.49 -4.91
C SER A 45 -10.25 3.05 -5.19
N GLY A 46 -9.41 3.20 -4.16
CA GLY A 46 -8.07 3.76 -4.26
C GLY A 46 -8.00 5.29 -4.23
N ASN A 47 -9.11 5.98 -3.96
CA ASN A 47 -9.13 7.43 -3.79
C ASN A 47 -8.65 7.81 -2.38
N PHE A 48 -8.07 8.99 -2.24
CA PHE A 48 -7.70 9.50 -0.93
C PHE A 48 -8.94 9.81 -0.09
N ILE A 49 -8.92 9.34 1.15
CA ILE A 49 -9.92 9.74 2.14
C ILE A 49 -9.50 11.12 2.64
N THR A 50 -10.25 12.15 2.25
CA THR A 50 -10.09 13.52 2.76
C THR A 50 -11.27 13.85 3.65
N GLU A 51 -11.04 14.30 4.88
CA GLU A 51 -12.10 14.92 5.69
C GLU A 51 -12.43 16.29 5.09
N LYS A 52 -13.51 16.38 4.32
CA LYS A 52 -14.11 17.67 3.93
C LYS A 52 -15.62 17.57 3.89
#